data_AF-A0A379TCV5-F1
#
_entry.id   AF-A0A379TCV5-F1
#
_cell.length_a   1.000
_cell.length_b   1.000
_cell.length_c   1.000
_cell.angle_alpha   90.00
_cell.angle_beta   90.00
_cell.angle_gamma   90.00
#
_symmetry.space_group_name_H-M   'P 1'
#
loop_
_entity.id
_entity.type
_entity.pdbx_description
1 polymer ?
#
loop_
_entity_poly.entity_id
_entity_poly.type
_entity_poly.pdbx_seq_one_letter_code
_entity_poly.pdbx_strand_id
1 'polypeptide(L)' 'MRTEYCGQLRLSHVGQQVTLCGWVNRRRDLGSLIFIDMRDREGIVQVFFDPDRADALKLASELRNEFCIQVTGTVACA' A
#
# COMPACT_ATOMS: atom_id res chain seq x y z
N MET A 1 3.55 14.76 -2.64
CA MET A 1 5.02 14.55 -2.62
C MET A 1 5.27 13.14 -2.11
N ARG A 2 6.03 12.34 -2.85
CA ARG A 2 6.43 10.98 -2.45
C ARG A 2 7.61 11.07 -1.50
N THR A 3 7.59 10.31 -0.39
CA THR A 3 8.67 10.32 0.60
C THR A 3 9.71 9.25 0.30
N GLU A 4 9.26 8.06 -0.09
CA GLU A 4 10.12 6.88 -0.26
C GLU A 4 9.72 6.05 -1.49
N TYR A 5 10.65 5.24 -1.99
CA TYR A 5 10.39 4.29 -3.07
C TYR A 5 9.96 2.93 -2.53
N CYS A 6 8.99 2.27 -3.17
CA CYS A 6 8.47 0.97 -2.72
C CYS A 6 9.55 -0.11 -2.60
N GLY A 7 10.54 -0.12 -3.51
CA GLY A 7 11.64 -1.09 -3.51
C GLY A 7 12.77 -0.81 -2.51
N GLN A 8 12.76 0.35 -1.83
CA GLN A 8 13.79 0.75 -0.88
C GLN A 8 13.37 0.58 0.58
N LEU A 9 12.12 0.14 0.81
CA LEU A 9 11.63 -0.21 2.13
C LEU A 9 12.42 -1.39 2.70
N ARG A 10 12.91 -1.19 3.93
CA ARG A 10 13.76 -2.12 4.67
C ARG A 10 13.25 -2.22 6.10
N LEU A 11 13.69 -3.25 6.82
CA LEU A 11 13.39 -3.44 8.25
C LEU A 11 13.80 -2.22 9.11
N SER A 12 14.78 -1.43 8.67
CA SER A 12 15.18 -0.19 9.33
C SER A 12 14.11 0.91 9.32
N HIS A 13 13.12 0.81 8.42
CA HIS A 13 12.04 1.80 8.29
C HIS A 13 10.80 1.41 9.09
N VAL A 14 10.80 0.25 9.77
CA VAL A 14 9.67 -0.20 10.61
C VAL A 14 9.35 0.85 11.66
N GLY A 15 8.07 1.21 11.78
CA GLY A 15 7.57 2.26 12.66
C GLY A 15 7.57 3.67 12.05
N GLN A 16 8.15 3.88 10.88
CA GLN A 16 8.13 5.19 10.20
C GLN A 16 6.88 5.35 9.34
N GLN A 17 6.34 6.57 9.31
CA GLN A 17 5.29 6.95 8.37
C GLN A 17 5.92 7.32 7.02
N VAL A 18 5.51 6.61 5.98
CA VAL A 18 6.00 6.80 4.61
C VAL A 18 4.85 7.09 3.67
N THR A 19 5.11 7.90 2.64
CA THR A 19 4.18 8.10 1.53
C THR A 19 4.77 7.51 0.27
N LEU A 20 4.07 6.54 -0.31
CA LEU A 20 4.43 5.82 -1.52
C LEU A 20 3.47 6.22 -2.64
N CYS A 21 4.00 6.32 -3.86
CA CYS A 21 3.21 6.51 -5.06
C CYS A 21 3.57 5.40 -6.04
N GLY A 22 2.56 4.78 -6.65
CA GLY A 22 2.78 3.69 -7.60
C GLY A 22 1.48 3.23 -8.25
N TRP A 23 1.55 2.08 -8.90
CA TRP A 23 0.42 1.48 -9.59
C TRP A 23 -0.06 0.22 -8.89
N VAL A 24 -1.37 -0.01 -8.89
CA VAL A 24 -1.95 -1.26 -8.41
C VAL A 24 -1.58 -2.40 -9.37
N ASN A 25 -0.75 -3.32 -8.91
CA ASN A 25 -0.38 -4.51 -9.67
C ASN A 25 -1.39 -5.64 -9.46
N ARG A 26 -1.77 -5.87 -8.21
CA ARG A 26 -2.74 -6.90 -7.84
C ARG A 26 -3.47 -6.47 -6.57
N ARG A 27 -4.76 -6.74 -6.51
CA ARG A 27 -5.55 -6.62 -5.28
C ARG A 27 -5.98 -8.00 -4.81
N ARG A 28 -5.99 -8.20 -3.50
CA ARG A 28 -6.47 -9.39 -2.81
C ARG A 28 -7.44 -8.94 -1.75
N ASP A 29 -8.72 -9.23 -1.99
CA ASP A 29 -9.81 -8.91 -1.08
C ASP A 29 -10.20 -10.18 -0.33
N LEU A 30 -10.17 -10.14 1.00
CA LEU A 30 -10.62 -11.22 1.88
C LEU A 30 -11.90 -10.83 2.64
N GLY A 31 -12.67 -9.84 2.15
CA GLY A 31 -13.86 -9.28 2.79
C GLY A 31 -13.53 -8.40 3.99
N SER A 32 -12.95 -8.97 5.05
CA SER A 32 -12.58 -8.23 6.27
C SER A 32 -11.25 -7.51 6.15
N LEU A 33 -10.43 -7.85 5.16
CA LEU A 33 -9.07 -7.36 5.00
C LEU A 33 -8.80 -7.17 3.50
N ILE A 34 -8.12 -6.09 3.13
CA ILE A 34 -7.70 -5.86 1.76
C ILE A 34 -6.18 -5.76 1.71
N PHE A 35 -5.58 -6.53 0.83
CA PHE A 35 -4.17 -6.43 0.48
C PHE A 35 -4.03 -5.91 -0.94
N ILE A 36 -3.17 -4.91 -1.11
CA ILE A 36 -2.87 -4.35 -2.42
C ILE A 36 -1.37 -4.47 -2.66
N ASP A 37 -1.01 -5.19 -3.71
CA ASP A 37 0.35 -5.22 -4.22
C ASP A 37 0.53 -3.96 -5.08
N MET A 38 1.21 -2.98 -4.53
CA MET A 38 1.57 -1.76 -5.24
C MET A 38 2.93 -1.96 -5.91
N ARG A 39 3.02 -1.66 -7.20
CA ARG A 39 4.25 -1.66 -7.96
C ARG A 39 4.71 -0.23 -8.22
N ASP A 40 6.00 0.00 -8.02
CA ASP A 40 6.70 1.20 -8.45
C ASP A 40 7.87 0.80 -9.37
N ARG A 41 8.62 1.77 -9.88
CA ARG A 41 9.79 1.55 -10.74
C ARG A 41 10.83 0.60 -10.11
N GLU A 42 11.02 0.70 -8.79
CA GLU A 42 12.06 -0.02 -8.05
C GLU A 42 11.63 -1.42 -7.59
N GLY A 43 10.32 -1.72 -7.54
CA GLY A 43 9.85 -2.99 -6.98
C GLY A 43 8.36 -3.02 -6.65
N ILE A 44 7.96 -4.06 -5.92
CA ILE A 44 6.58 -4.29 -5.48
C ILE A 44 6.56 -4.27 -3.95
N VAL A 45 5.58 -3.57 -3.37
CA VAL A 45 5.30 -3.53 -1.93
C VAL A 45 3.88 -3.99 -1.67
N GLN A 46 3.69 -4.68 -0.55
CA GLN A 46 2.36 -5.06 -0.08
C GLN A 46 1.83 -3.99 0.86
N VAL A 47 0.67 -3.42 0.52
CA VAL A 47 -0.08 -2.51 1.38
C VAL A 47 -1.20 -3.30 2.04
N PHE A 48 -1.25 -3.24 3.37
CA PHE A 48 -2.31 -3.81 4.17
C PHE A 48 -3.27 -2.72 4.62
N PHE A 49 -4.57 -2.96 4.46
CA PHE A 49 -5.64 -2.08 4.92
C PHE A 49 -6.36 -2.73 6.10
N ASP A 50 -6.28 -2.06 7.25
CA ASP A 50 -6.94 -2.46 8.49
C ASP A 50 -8.45 -2.22 8.41
N PRO A 51 -9.32 -3.17 8.82
CA PRO A 51 -10.77 -3.01 8.80
C PRO A 51 -11.28 -1.87 9.68
N ASP A 52 -10.50 -1.46 10.69
CA ASP A 52 -10.83 -0.33 11.55
C ASP A 52 -10.94 1.00 10.76
N ARG A 53 -10.23 1.09 9.62
CA ARG A 53 -10.29 2.24 8.71
C ARG A 53 -11.25 2.00 7.55
N ALA A 54 -12.54 2.02 7.85
CA ALA A 54 -13.61 1.78 6.87
C ALA A 54 -13.53 2.67 5.62
N ASP A 55 -13.14 3.94 5.75
CA ASP A 55 -12.99 4.85 4.60
C ASP A 55 -11.88 4.41 3.63
N ALA A 56 -10.74 3.99 4.18
CA ALA A 56 -9.60 3.51 3.38
C ALA A 56 -9.92 2.16 2.74
N LEU A 57 -10.64 1.29 3.46
CA LEU A 57 -11.10 0.00 2.94
C LEU A 57 -12.08 0.17 1.77
N LYS A 58 -13.05 1.09 1.91
CA LYS A 58 -14.01 1.39 0.84
C LYS A 58 -13.30 1.94 -0.40
N LEU A 59 -12.38 2.88 -0.22
CA LEU A 59 -11.56 3.41 -1.33
C LEU A 59 -10.72 2.30 -1.97
N ALA A 60 -10.12 1.42 -1.16
CA ALA A 60 -9.32 0.30 -1.63
C ALA A 60 -10.14 -0.74 -2.40
N SER A 61 -11.42 -0.92 -2.06
CA SER A 61 -12.34 -1.82 -2.75
C SER A 61 -12.71 -1.34 -4.17
N GLU A 62 -12.65 -0.03 -4.42
CA GLU A 62 -12.93 0.57 -5.73
C GLU A 62 -11.70 0.53 -6.66
N LEU A 63 -10.50 0.34 -6.09
CA LEU A 63 -9.26 0.27 -6.86
C LEU A 63 -9.25 -0.92 -7.82
N ARG A 64 -8.77 -0.64 -9.04
CA ARG A 64 -8.56 -1.63 -10.10
C ARG A 64 -7.09 -1.72 -10.48
N ASN A 65 -6.73 -2.77 -11.21
CA ASN A 65 -5.38 -2.92 -11.75
C ASN A 65 -5.01 -1.71 -12.61
N GLU A 66 -3.74 -1.31 -12.57
CA GLU A 66 -3.17 -0.13 -13.26
C GLU A 66 -3.62 1.24 -12.73
N PHE A 67 -4.37 1.32 -11.63
CA PHE A 67 -4.67 2.60 -10.99
C PHE A 67 -3.40 3.20 -10.39
N CYS A 68 -3.13 4.47 -10.73
CA CYS A 68 -2.10 5.26 -10.06
C CYS A 68 -2.63 5.73 -8.71
N ILE A 69 -1.98 5.28 -7.64
CA ILE A 69 -2.40 5.56 -6.26
C ILE A 69 -1.25 6.13 -5.45
N GLN A 70 -1.62 6.95 -4.47
CA GLN A 70 -0.73 7.41 -3.41
C GLN A 70 -1.24 6.85 -2.09
N VAL A 71 -0.34 6.20 -1.35
CA VAL A 71 -0.64 5.61 -0.05
C VAL A 71 0.30 6.22 0.99
N THR A 72 -0.28 6.70 2.08
CA THR A 72 0.47 7.11 3.27
C THR A 72 0.15 6.14 4.39
N GLY A 73 1.18 5.50 4.95
CA GLY A 73 1.02 4.48 5.97
C GLY A 73 2.28 4.31 6.80
N THR A 74 2.17 3.53 7.87
CA THR A 74 3.30 3.18 8.72
C THR A 74 3.88 1.85 8.25
N VAL A 75 5.19 1.78 8.11
CA VAL A 75 5.87 0.53 7.76
C VAL A 75 5.80 -0.41 8.95
N ALA A 76 5.24 -1.60 8.76
CA ALA A 76 5.23 -2.67 9.75
C ALA A 76 6.04 -3.86 9.23
N CYS A 77 6.73 -4.57 10.13
CA CYS A 77 7.20 -5.91 9.77
C CYS A 77 6.01 -6.87 9.85
N ALA A 78 5.80 -7.64 8.78
CA ALA A 78 4.88 -8.77 8.78
C ALA A 78 5.65 -10.04 9.17
#